data_AF-A0A4R1UV85-F1
#
_entry.id   AF-A0A4R1UV85-F1
#
_cell.length_a   1.000
_cell.length_b   1.000
_cell.length_c   1.000
_cell.angle_alpha   90.00
_cell.angle_beta   90.00
_cell.angle_gamma   90.00
#
_symmetry.space_group_name_H-M   'P 1'
#
loop_
_entity.id
_entity.type
_entity.pdbx_description
1 polymer ?
#
loop_
_entity_poly.entity_id
_entity_poly.type
_entity_poly.pdbx_seq_one_letter_code
_entity_poly.pdbx_strand_id
1 'polypeptide(L)'
;MRREAGKLVYTLADMHATEAALLITSGAVSGKNHVVSTPGDAPNADTHLLDRSVHAERTGPLKAISAADAPYAAALEFGTQKVEERPFMRPAAKKVRKEAGSLSKAALNMVVKGGKL
;
A
#
# COMPACT_ATOMS: atom_id res chain seq x y z
N MET A 1 2.45 19.26 17.78
CA MET A 1 2.57 19.48 16.32
C MET A 1 3.42 18.40 15.62
N ARG A 2 4.75 18.35 15.79
CA ARG A 2 5.62 17.40 15.04
C ARG A 2 5.23 15.93 15.17
N ARG A 3 4.88 15.47 16.38
CA ARG A 3 4.40 14.10 16.62
C ARG A 3 3.12 13.78 15.84
N GLU A 4 2.16 14.70 15.84
CA GLU A 4 0.88 14.51 15.15
C GLU A 4 1.07 14.57 13.62
N ALA A 5 1.93 15.46 13.12
CA ALA A 5 2.33 15.44 11.72
C ALA A 5 3.02 14.12 11.32
N GLY A 6 3.84 13.54 12.21
CA GLY A 6 4.43 12.22 12.01
C GLY A 6 3.39 11.09 11.95
N LYS A 7 2.33 11.16 12.77
CA LYS A 7 1.19 10.23 12.66
C LYS A 7 0.52 10.34 11.30
N LEU A 8 0.25 11.56 10.82
CA LEU A 8 -0.35 11.76 9.50
C LEU A 8 0.49 11.11 8.39
N VAL A 9 1.81 11.30 8.40
CA VAL A 9 2.72 10.68 7.42
C VAL A 9 2.62 9.15 7.48
N TYR A 10 2.61 8.57 8.69
CA TYR A 10 2.44 7.14 8.86
C TYR A 10 1.07 6.65 8.36
N THR A 11 -0.03 7.34 8.70
CA THR A 11 -1.37 6.99 8.24
C THR A 11 -1.47 7.00 6.72
N LEU A 12 -0.83 7.94 6.03
CA LEU A 12 -0.81 7.94 4.57
C LEU A 12 -0.03 6.75 4.00
N ALA A 13 1.08 6.35 4.62
CA ALA A 13 1.80 5.14 4.24
C ALA A 13 0.99 3.87 4.52
N ASP A 14 0.24 3.84 5.62
CA ASP A 14 -0.63 2.73 6.02
C ASP A 14 -1.85 2.59 5.11
N MET A 15 -2.47 3.72 4.71
CA MET A 15 -3.50 3.74 3.67
C MET A 15 -2.98 3.17 2.35
N HIS A 16 -1.74 3.51 1.97
CA HIS A 16 -1.10 2.99 0.78
C HIS A 16 -0.83 1.48 0.86
N ALA A 17 -0.30 1.01 1.98
CA ALA A 17 -0.10 -0.42 2.25
C ALA A 17 -1.42 -1.20 2.22
N THR A 18 -2.46 -0.64 2.84
CA THR A 18 -3.80 -1.23 2.89
C THR A 18 -4.41 -1.35 1.49
N GLU A 19 -4.35 -0.28 0.69
CA GLU A 19 -4.88 -0.32 -0.68
C GLU A 19 -4.14 -1.34 -1.55
N ALA A 20 -2.82 -1.43 -1.41
CA ALA A 20 -2.03 -2.44 -2.09
C ALA A 20 -2.45 -3.88 -1.71
N ALA A 21 -2.67 -4.15 -0.42
CA ALA A 21 -3.19 -5.43 0.05
C ALA A 21 -4.63 -5.71 -0.46
N LEU A 22 -5.47 -4.67 -0.55
CA LEU A 22 -6.83 -4.79 -1.10
C LEU A 22 -6.81 -5.14 -2.59
N LEU A 23 -5.90 -4.56 -3.38
CA LEU A 23 -5.77 -4.92 -4.80
C LEU A 23 -5.40 -6.39 -5.01
N ILE A 24 -4.65 -6.98 -4.06
CA ILE A 24 -4.24 -8.39 -4.11
C ILE A 24 -5.38 -9.34 -3.71
N THR A 25 -6.20 -8.91 -2.75
CA THR A 25 -7.22 -9.76 -2.11
C THR A 25 -8.62 -9.59 -2.69
N SER A 26 -8.93 -8.43 -3.26
CA SER A 26 -10.27 -8.11 -3.77
C SER A 26 -10.64 -8.98 -4.97
N GLY A 27 -11.62 -9.86 -4.79
CA GLY A 27 -12.08 -10.78 -5.83
C GLY A 27 -11.18 -12.01 -6.05
N ALA A 28 -10.11 -12.14 -5.28
CA ALA A 28 -9.23 -13.31 -5.34
C ALA A 28 -9.91 -14.55 -4.72
N VAL A 29 -9.64 -15.71 -5.31
CA VAL A 29 -10.05 -17.02 -4.78
C VAL A 29 -8.78 -17.82 -4.51
N SER A 30 -8.67 -18.37 -3.30
CA SER A 30 -7.52 -19.17 -2.86
C SER A 30 -7.79 -20.68 -2.99
N GLY A 31 -6.72 -21.46 -3.11
CA GLY A 31 -6.80 -22.93 -3.13
C GLY A 31 -7.16 -23.51 -4.49
N LYS A 32 -7.96 -24.58 -4.52
CA LYS A 32 -8.17 -25.40 -5.74
C LYS A 32 -8.71 -24.62 -6.95
N ASN A 33 -9.43 -23.53 -6.71
CA ASN A 33 -10.02 -22.69 -7.74
C ASN A 33 -9.24 -21.38 -7.96
N HIS A 34 -7.98 -21.32 -7.53
CA HIS A 34 -7.15 -20.14 -7.73
C HIS A 34 -6.96 -19.84 -9.21
N VAL A 35 -7.16 -18.58 -9.57
CA VAL A 35 -6.96 -18.06 -10.92
C VAL A 35 -5.87 -17.01 -10.87
N VAL A 36 -4.79 -17.23 -11.61
CA VAL A 36 -3.67 -16.30 -11.72
C VAL A 36 -4.12 -15.06 -12.49
N SER A 37 -3.70 -13.88 -12.03
CA SER A 37 -4.02 -12.63 -12.72
C SER A 37 -3.28 -12.49 -14.06
N THR A 38 -3.92 -11.75 -14.95
CA THR A 38 -3.34 -11.27 -16.20
C THR A 38 -2.17 -10.31 -15.95
N PRO A 39 -1.18 -10.24 -16.86
CA PRO A 39 -0.16 -9.20 -16.80
C PRO A 39 -0.75 -7.79 -16.75
N GLY A 40 -0.10 -6.90 -16.00
CA GLY A 40 -0.55 -5.52 -15.76
C GLY A 40 -1.57 -5.38 -14.63
N ASP A 41 -2.29 -6.45 -14.29
CA ASP A 41 -3.21 -6.46 -13.15
C ASP A 41 -2.51 -6.92 -11.87
N ALA A 42 -3.03 -6.47 -10.72
CA ALA A 42 -2.54 -6.90 -9.42
C ALA A 42 -2.63 -8.44 -9.29
N PRO A 43 -1.70 -9.09 -8.57
CA PRO A 43 -1.72 -10.53 -8.39
C PRO A 43 -2.92 -10.94 -7.53
N ASN A 44 -3.61 -12.02 -7.89
CA ASN A 44 -4.64 -12.59 -7.04
C ASN A 44 -3.99 -13.34 -5.86
N ALA A 45 -4.50 -13.14 -4.66
CA ALA A 45 -4.08 -13.89 -3.49
C ALA A 45 -4.35 -15.40 -3.66
N ASP A 46 -3.41 -16.22 -3.19
CA ASP A 46 -3.58 -17.67 -3.02
C ASP A 46 -3.15 -18.10 -1.60
N THR A 47 -1.86 -18.07 -1.31
CA THR A 47 -1.29 -18.42 0.01
C THR A 47 -1.38 -17.31 1.05
N HIS A 48 -1.82 -16.12 0.63
CA HIS A 48 -1.84 -14.87 1.39
C HIS A 48 -0.48 -14.36 1.90
N LEU A 49 0.64 -14.89 1.39
CA LEU A 49 1.96 -14.44 1.83
C LEU A 49 2.25 -13.00 1.37
N LEU A 50 1.78 -12.61 0.18
CA LEU A 50 2.06 -11.28 -0.39
C LEU A 50 1.28 -10.18 0.31
N ASP A 51 -0.05 -10.25 0.32
CA ASP A 51 -0.94 -9.25 0.93
C ASP A 51 -0.63 -9.04 2.41
N ARG A 52 -0.37 -10.13 3.15
CA ARG A 52 -0.02 -10.04 4.58
C ARG A 52 1.39 -9.53 4.85
N SER A 53 2.26 -9.51 3.84
CA SER A 53 3.60 -8.91 3.96
C SER A 53 3.59 -7.39 3.73
N VAL A 54 2.50 -6.85 3.19
CA VAL A 54 2.40 -5.41 2.91
C VAL A 54 2.11 -4.67 4.22
N HIS A 55 2.96 -3.71 4.57
CA HIS A 55 2.83 -2.95 5.81
C HIS A 55 3.43 -1.55 5.68
N ALA A 56 3.13 -0.68 6.66
CA ALA A 56 3.77 0.62 6.78
C ALA A 56 4.78 0.64 7.93
N GLU A 57 5.89 1.34 7.74
CA GLU A 57 6.94 1.49 8.74
C GLU A 57 7.33 2.96 8.90
N ARG A 58 7.56 3.40 10.14
CA ARG A 58 8.12 4.73 10.43
C ARG A 58 9.64 4.67 10.37
N THR A 59 10.22 5.30 9.36
CA THR A 59 11.68 5.41 9.19
C THR A 59 12.26 6.71 9.75
N GLY A 60 11.41 7.59 10.31
CA GLY A 60 11.84 8.79 11.01
C GLY A 60 10.67 9.67 11.49
N PRO A 61 10.95 10.82 12.14
CA PRO A 61 9.91 11.65 12.76
C PRO A 61 8.81 12.17 11.81
N LEU A 62 9.14 12.35 10.54
CA LEU A 62 8.22 12.78 9.47
C LEU A 62 8.46 11.94 8.20
N LYS A 63 8.86 10.68 8.38
CA LYS A 63 9.16 9.75 7.30
C LYS A 63 8.50 8.41 7.61
N ALA A 64 7.76 7.90 6.64
CA ALA A 64 7.24 6.55 6.66
C ALA A 64 7.34 5.97 5.27
N ILE A 65 7.43 4.65 5.20
CA ILE A 65 7.41 3.88 3.97
C ILE A 65 6.27 2.87 4.06
N SER A 66 5.81 2.41 2.91
CA SER A 66 5.03 1.18 2.79
C SER A 66 5.92 0.14 2.10
N ALA A 67 6.07 -1.03 2.68
CA ALA A 67 6.91 -2.10 2.19
C ALA A 67 6.08 -3.37 1.94
N ALA A 68 6.59 -4.25 1.09
CA ALA A 68 6.06 -5.59 0.85
C ALA A 68 7.23 -6.58 0.94
N ASP A 69 7.23 -7.40 1.99
CA ASP A 69 8.41 -8.21 2.35
C ASP A 69 8.44 -9.59 1.70
N ALA A 70 7.35 -9.99 1.01
CA ALA A 70 7.35 -11.27 0.31
C ALA A 70 8.52 -11.35 -0.68
N PRO A 71 9.29 -12.45 -0.73
CA PRO A 71 10.52 -12.54 -1.53
C PRO A 71 10.33 -12.27 -3.04
N TYR A 72 9.10 -12.47 -3.53
CA TYR A 72 8.72 -12.27 -4.93
C TYR A 72 7.96 -10.95 -5.17
N ALA A 73 7.77 -10.11 -4.15
CA ALA A 73 7.02 -8.86 -4.25
C ALA A 73 7.60 -7.93 -5.33
N ALA A 74 8.92 -7.73 -5.34
CA ALA A 74 9.59 -6.89 -6.34
C ALA A 74 9.49 -7.47 -7.76
N ALA A 75 9.62 -8.80 -7.89
CA ALA A 75 9.51 -9.48 -9.18
C ALA A 75 8.09 -9.37 -9.76
N LEU A 76 7.05 -9.40 -8.92
CA LEU A 76 5.68 -9.14 -9.35
C LEU A 76 5.46 -7.66 -9.64
N GLU A 77 5.88 -6.77 -8.74
CA GLU A 77 5.66 -5.34 -8.93
C GLU A 77 6.30 -4.83 -10.21
N PHE A 78 7.54 -5.20 -10.54
CA PHE A 78 8.29 -4.63 -11.67
C PHE A 78 8.48 -5.58 -12.85
N GLY A 79 8.05 -6.84 -12.71
CA GLY A 79 8.35 -7.88 -13.69
C GLY A 79 9.81 -8.33 -13.64
N THR A 80 10.10 -9.32 -14.47
CA THR A 80 11.43 -9.89 -14.71
C THR A 80 11.56 -10.25 -16.20
N GLN A 81 12.70 -10.79 -16.63
CA GLN A 81 12.85 -11.28 -18.01
C GLN A 81 11.85 -12.38 -18.40
N LYS A 82 11.29 -13.11 -17.42
CA LYS A 82 10.42 -14.28 -17.66
C LYS A 82 8.96 -14.07 -17.25
N VAL A 83 8.69 -13.03 -16.47
CA VAL A 83 7.38 -12.77 -15.86
C VAL A 83 7.08 -11.30 -16.06
N GLU A 84 5.96 -11.00 -16.71
CA GLU A 84 5.49 -9.63 -16.88
C GLU A 84 5.07 -9.01 -15.55
N GLU A 85 5.10 -7.68 -15.49
CA GLU A 85 4.73 -6.94 -14.28
C GLU A 85 3.26 -7.15 -13.90
N ARG A 86 3.01 -7.25 -12.60
CA ARG A 86 1.71 -7.34 -11.93
C ARG A 86 1.70 -6.31 -10.80
N PRO A 87 1.63 -5.02 -11.14
CA PRO A 87 1.79 -3.94 -10.19
C PRO A 87 0.60 -3.89 -9.22
N PHE A 88 0.91 -3.71 -7.94
CA PHE A 88 -0.07 -3.54 -6.86
C PHE A 88 0.25 -2.31 -6.01
N MET A 89 1.53 -1.96 -5.82
CA MET A 89 1.95 -0.75 -5.11
C MET A 89 1.74 0.50 -5.96
N ARG A 90 2.17 0.49 -7.23
CA ARG A 90 1.97 1.64 -8.14
C ARG A 90 0.50 2.08 -8.29
N PRO A 91 -0.46 1.18 -8.59
CA PRO A 91 -1.87 1.56 -8.67
C PRO A 91 -2.43 2.03 -7.32
N ALA A 92 -2.04 1.40 -6.20
CA ALA A 92 -2.41 1.85 -4.86
C ALA A 92 -1.91 3.28 -4.60
N ALA A 93 -0.66 3.60 -4.94
CA ALA A 93 -0.09 4.93 -4.77
C ALA A 93 -0.87 5.98 -5.56
N LYS A 94 -1.28 5.66 -6.79
CA LYS A 94 -2.09 6.54 -7.63
C LYS A 94 -3.45 6.84 -7.00
N LYS A 95 -4.12 5.83 -6.45
CA LYS A 95 -5.41 5.99 -5.78
C LYS A 95 -5.28 6.79 -4.49
N VAL A 96 -4.36 6.42 -3.61
CA VAL A 96 -4.13 7.13 -2.35
C VAL A 96 -3.71 8.57 -2.60
N ARG A 97 -2.88 8.86 -3.61
CA ARG A 97 -2.53 10.25 -3.96
C ARG A 97 -3.75 11.10 -4.33
N LYS A 98 -4.75 10.50 -4.99
CA LYS A 98 -6.00 11.18 -5.36
C LYS A 98 -6.85 11.49 -4.12
N GLU A 99 -6.92 10.56 -3.17
CA GLU A 99 -7.74 10.67 -1.95
C GLU A 99 -7.06 11.50 -0.85
N ALA A 100 -5.75 11.39 -0.72
CA ALA A 100 -4.96 12.02 0.33
C ALA A 100 -4.98 13.55 0.26
N GLY A 101 -5.25 14.16 -0.90
CA GLY A 101 -5.17 15.61 -1.07
C GLY A 101 -6.08 16.40 -0.13
N SER A 102 -7.34 15.99 0.04
CA SER A 102 -8.28 16.66 0.94
C SER A 102 -8.08 16.23 2.40
N LEU A 103 -7.87 14.92 2.62
CA LEU A 103 -7.65 14.35 3.96
C LEU A 103 -6.40 14.92 4.62
N SER A 104 -5.29 15.02 3.88
CA SER A 104 -4.03 15.58 4.41
C SER A 104 -4.17 17.05 4.75
N LYS A 105 -4.89 17.84 3.93
CA LYS A 105 -5.14 19.26 4.23
C LYS A 105 -5.98 19.43 5.49
N ALA A 106 -7.05 18.65 5.64
CA ALA A 106 -7.91 18.69 6.81
C ALA A 106 -7.14 18.28 8.09
N ALA A 107 -6.41 17.18 8.02
CA ALA A 107 -5.57 16.67 9.12
C ALA A 107 -4.48 17.67 9.51
N LEU A 108 -3.78 18.25 8.53
CA LEU A 108 -2.74 19.26 8.79
C LEU A 108 -3.33 20.51 9.47
N ASN A 109 -4.48 21.00 8.98
CA ASN A 109 -5.15 22.15 9.60
C ASN A 109 -5.55 21.87 11.05
N MET A 110 -6.01 20.65 11.35
CA MET A 110 -6.30 20.23 12.73
C MET A 110 -5.04 20.22 13.59
N VAL A 111 -3.94 19.66 13.08
CA VAL A 111 -2.65 19.60 13.79
C VAL A 111 -2.07 21.00 14.05
N VAL A 112 -2.18 21.91 13.09
CA VAL A 112 -1.73 23.31 13.22
C VAL A 112 -2.53 24.04 14.29
N LYS A 113 -3.84 23.79 14.39
CA LYS A 113 -4.72 24.34 15.44
C LYS A 113 -4.52 23.70 16.82
N GLY A 114 -3.53 22.81 16.99
CA GLY A 114 -3.25 22.13 18.26
C GLY A 114 -4.11 20.89 18.52
N GLY A 115 -4.92 20.46 17.56
CA GLY A 115 -5.67 19.21 17.61
C GLY A 115 -4.75 17.99 17.56
N LYS A 116 -5.33 16.83 17.93
CA LYS A 116 -4.63 15.53 17.94
C LYS A 116 -5.25 14.62 16.88
N LEU A 117 -4.41 13.82 16.24
CA LEU A 117 -4.80 12.74 15.32
C LEU A 117 -4.84 11.40 16.05
#